data_AF-A0A356KUT7-F1
#
_entry.id   AF-A0A356KUT7-F1
#
_cell.length_a   1.000
_cell.length_b   1.000
_cell.length_c   1.000
_cell.angle_alpha   90.00
_cell.angle_beta   90.00
_cell.angle_gamma   90.00
#
_symmetry.space_group_name_H-M   'P 1'
#
loop_
_entity.id
_entity.type
_entity.pdbx_description
1 polymer ?
#
loop_
_entity_poly.entity_id
_entity_poly.type
_entity_poly.pdbx_seq_one_letter_code
_entity_poly.pdbx_strand_id
1 'polypeptide(L)'
;ERYARGEPLGPLDGVPVAVKDELDQVPYPTHVGTAFLSARADHDACVVARLRAAGALLFGKAGMHEIGIGNTGLNPHFGTARNPYDLAHHTGGSSSGSGA
;
A
#
# COMPACT_ATOMS: atom_id res chain seq x y z
N GLU A 1 -22.02 0.85 9.66
CA GLU A 1 -22.64 0.10 10.78
C GLU A 1 -22.07 0.48 12.15
N ARG A 2 -20.78 0.25 12.45
CA ARG A 2 -20.15 0.62 13.74
C ARG A 2 -20.39 2.08 14.15
N TYR A 3 -20.15 3.00 13.22
CA TYR A 3 -20.44 4.43 13.41
C TYR A 3 -21.90 4.71 13.73
N ALA A 4 -22.85 4.03 13.08
CA ALA A 4 -24.28 4.21 13.35
C ALA A 4 -24.69 3.70 14.73
N ARG A 5 -23.95 2.73 15.30
CA ARG A 5 -24.13 2.24 16.67
C ARG A 5 -23.33 3.00 17.73
N GLY A 6 -22.49 3.96 17.34
CA GLY A 6 -21.62 4.68 18.28
C GLY A 6 -20.45 3.84 18.82
N GLU A 7 -20.04 2.80 18.10
CA GLU A 7 -19.00 1.83 18.52
C GLU A 7 -17.79 1.84 17.56
N PRO A 8 -17.06 2.95 17.38
CA PRO A 8 -15.88 2.96 16.52
C PRO A 8 -14.75 2.11 17.12
N LEU A 9 -14.00 1.41 16.27
CA LEU A 9 -12.82 0.62 16.69
C LEU A 9 -11.65 1.48 17.14
N GLY A 10 -11.59 2.73 16.71
CA GLY A 10 -10.50 3.65 17.03
C GLY A 10 -10.50 4.89 16.15
N PRO A 11 -9.47 5.74 16.27
CA PRO A 11 -9.37 6.99 15.51
C PRO A 11 -9.20 6.77 13.99
N LEU A 12 -8.88 5.55 13.56
CA LEU A 12 -8.73 5.20 12.15
C LEU A 12 -9.92 4.40 11.61
N ASP A 13 -10.99 4.21 12.39
CA ASP A 13 -12.14 3.44 11.91
C ASP A 13 -12.72 4.09 10.66
N GLY A 14 -12.83 3.34 9.56
CA GLY A 14 -13.34 3.88 8.29
C GLY A 14 -12.34 4.71 7.47
N VAL A 15 -11.11 4.97 7.96
CA VAL A 15 -10.12 5.76 7.21
C VAL A 15 -9.47 4.89 6.11
N PRO A 16 -9.53 5.29 4.83
CA PRO A 16 -8.90 4.54 3.74
C PRO A 16 -7.38 4.59 3.81
N VAL A 17 -6.73 3.43 3.68
CA VAL A 17 -5.27 3.33 3.65
C VAL A 17 -4.84 2.36 2.55
N ALA A 18 -3.90 2.80 1.71
CA ALA A 18 -3.14 1.93 0.81
C ALA A 18 -1.83 1.50 1.48
N VAL A 19 -1.43 0.25 1.31
CA VAL A 19 -0.23 -0.32 1.91
C VAL A 19 0.82 -0.54 0.84
N LYS A 20 2.05 -0.06 1.04
CA LYS A 20 3.15 -0.31 0.10
C LYS A 20 3.33 -1.81 -0.14
N ASP A 21 3.56 -2.18 -1.40
CA ASP A 21 3.51 -3.58 -1.82
C ASP A 21 4.51 -4.52 -1.15
N GLU A 22 5.57 -4.01 -0.51
CA GLU A 22 6.53 -4.80 0.28
C GLU A 22 6.00 -5.31 1.63
N LEU A 23 4.80 -4.90 2.03
CA LEU A 23 4.15 -5.35 3.26
C LEU A 23 3.02 -6.33 2.96
N ASP A 24 2.99 -7.41 3.72
CA ASP A 24 1.91 -8.39 3.66
C ASP A 24 0.58 -7.79 4.12
N GLN A 25 -0.44 -7.93 3.28
CA GLN A 25 -1.81 -7.49 3.54
C GLN A 25 -2.78 -8.52 2.96
N VAL A 26 -3.54 -9.19 3.83
CA VAL A 26 -4.59 -10.12 3.39
C VAL A 26 -5.72 -9.35 2.70
N PRO A 27 -6.26 -9.83 1.57
CA PRO A 27 -5.96 -11.10 0.87
C PRO A 27 -4.99 -10.96 -0.32
N TYR A 28 -4.24 -9.87 -0.40
CA TYR A 28 -3.45 -9.50 -1.57
C TYR A 28 -2.14 -10.29 -1.63
N PRO A 29 -1.59 -10.51 -2.84
CA PRO A 29 -0.19 -10.89 -2.99
C PRO A 29 0.76 -9.78 -2.56
N THR A 30 1.98 -10.17 -2.24
CA THR A 30 3.13 -9.28 -2.02
C THR A 30 4.13 -9.50 -3.14
N HIS A 31 4.21 -8.55 -4.07
CA HIS A 31 5.11 -8.65 -5.22
C HIS A 31 6.47 -7.99 -4.94
N VAL A 32 6.55 -7.08 -3.96
CA VAL A 32 7.72 -6.22 -3.71
C VAL A 32 8.11 -5.45 -4.98
N GLY A 33 7.13 -5.10 -5.81
CA GLY A 33 7.34 -4.48 -7.12
C GLY A 33 7.95 -5.39 -8.20
N THR A 34 8.13 -6.70 -7.95
CA THR A 34 8.68 -7.67 -8.92
C THR A 34 7.58 -8.36 -9.72
N ALA A 35 7.90 -8.89 -10.91
CA ALA A 35 6.94 -9.69 -11.69
C ALA A 35 6.83 -11.17 -11.23
N PHE A 36 7.78 -11.67 -10.44
CA PHE A 36 7.90 -13.10 -10.14
C PHE A 36 7.42 -13.50 -8.74
N LEU A 37 7.52 -12.61 -7.74
CA LEU A 37 6.87 -12.85 -6.44
C LEU A 37 5.37 -12.61 -6.61
N SER A 38 4.53 -13.53 -6.16
CA SER A 38 3.07 -13.43 -6.32
C SER A 38 2.28 -14.22 -5.27
N ALA A 39 2.96 -14.67 -4.21
CA ALA A 39 2.32 -15.40 -3.12
C ALA A 39 1.37 -14.47 -2.36
N ARG A 40 0.16 -14.96 -2.07
CA ARG A 40 -0.80 -14.27 -1.19
C ARG A 40 -0.31 -14.33 0.24
N ALA A 41 -0.48 -13.23 0.96
CA ALA A 41 -0.20 -13.19 2.39
C ALA A 41 -1.16 -14.11 3.16
N ASP A 42 -0.62 -14.97 4.04
CA ASP A 42 -1.42 -15.78 4.96
C ASP A 42 -1.89 -14.96 6.18
N HIS A 43 -1.14 -13.92 6.53
CA HIS A 43 -1.43 -13.00 7.63
C HIS A 43 -0.91 -11.61 7.28
N ASP A 44 -1.51 -10.59 7.89
CA ASP A 44 -1.03 -9.21 7.74
C ASP A 44 0.35 -9.05 8.40
N ALA A 45 1.20 -8.22 7.79
CA ALA A 45 2.39 -7.71 8.46
C ALA A 45 1.99 -6.96 9.75
N CYS A 46 2.86 -6.93 10.76
CA CYS A 46 2.56 -6.38 12.08
C CYS A 46 1.94 -4.96 12.04
N VAL A 47 2.45 -4.07 11.19
CA VAL A 47 1.92 -2.71 11.04
C VAL A 47 0.54 -2.68 10.37
N VAL A 48 0.31 -3.57 9.40
CA VAL A 48 -0.96 -3.71 8.69
C VAL A 48 -2.03 -4.27 9.64
N ALA A 49 -1.68 -5.27 10.45
CA ALA A 49 -2.55 -5.83 11.47
C ALA A 49 -2.99 -4.77 12.49
N ARG A 50 -2.08 -3.87 12.90
CA ARG A 50 -2.40 -2.75 13.81
C ARG A 50 -3.34 -1.74 13.18
N LEU A 51 -3.12 -1.37 11.92
CA LEU A 51 -4.05 -0.49 11.17
C LEU A 51 -5.44 -1.12 11.08
N ARG A 52 -5.51 -2.42 10.76
CA ARG A 52 -6.78 -3.15 10.69
C ARG A 52 -7.49 -3.19 12.04
N ALA A 53 -6.75 -3.47 13.13
CA ALA A 53 -7.30 -3.48 14.48
C ALA A 53 -7.83 -2.10 14.92
N ALA A 54 -7.22 -1.01 14.44
CA ALA A 54 -7.70 0.36 14.64
C ALA A 54 -8.91 0.74 13.76
N GLY A 55 -9.38 -0.19 12.91
CA GLY A 55 -10.54 -0.02 12.03
C GLY A 55 -10.25 0.59 10.66
N ALA A 56 -8.97 0.77 10.29
CA ALA A 56 -8.62 1.32 8.99
C ALA A 56 -9.15 0.46 7.82
N LEU A 57 -9.62 1.13 6.77
CA LEU A 57 -10.06 0.50 5.53
C LEU A 57 -8.86 0.29 4.60
N LEU A 58 -8.23 -0.87 4.74
CA LEU A 58 -7.11 -1.30 3.89
C LEU A 58 -7.62 -1.66 2.49
N PHE A 59 -7.51 -0.74 1.53
CA PHE A 59 -8.19 -0.87 0.23
C PHE A 59 -7.32 -1.44 -0.90
N GLY A 60 -6.00 -1.53 -0.72
CA GLY A 60 -5.12 -2.11 -1.73
C GLY A 60 -3.63 -1.94 -1.49
N LYS A 61 -2.85 -2.47 -2.43
CA LYS A 61 -1.39 -2.37 -2.45
C LYS A 61 -0.97 -1.15 -3.28
N ALA A 62 -0.07 -0.34 -2.75
CA ALA A 62 0.52 0.81 -3.44
C ALA A 62 1.78 0.38 -4.20
N GLY A 63 1.92 0.90 -5.43
CA GLY A 63 3.08 0.63 -6.29
C GLY A 63 4.39 1.10 -5.68
N MET A 64 5.48 0.47 -6.09
CA MET A 64 6.83 0.79 -5.60
C MET A 64 7.88 0.56 -6.68
N HIS A 65 9.06 1.16 -6.49
CA HIS A 65 10.26 0.74 -7.22
C HIS A 65 10.59 -0.71 -6.84
N GLU A 66 10.93 -1.53 -7.83
CA GLU A 66 11.21 -2.96 -7.63
C GLU A 66 12.23 -3.16 -6.50
N ILE A 67 11.91 -4.08 -5.57
CA ILE A 67 12.73 -4.48 -4.41
C ILE A 67 13.23 -3.33 -3.51
N GLY A 68 12.68 -2.13 -3.67
CA GLY A 68 13.14 -0.97 -2.94
C GLY A 68 14.46 -0.37 -3.44
N ILE A 69 15.07 -0.94 -4.48
CA ILE A 69 16.42 -0.55 -4.95
C ILE A 69 16.29 0.50 -6.05
N GLY A 70 15.80 1.68 -5.67
CA GLY A 70 15.74 2.85 -6.55
C GLY A 70 14.95 4.01 -5.95
N ASN A 71 15.34 5.23 -6.31
CA ASN A 71 14.82 6.47 -5.73
C ASN A 71 13.90 7.25 -6.67
N THR A 72 13.59 6.74 -7.87
CA THR A 72 12.72 7.42 -8.85
C THR A 72 11.29 6.93 -8.83
N GLY A 73 11.02 5.71 -8.35
CA GLY A 73 9.71 5.08 -8.44
C GLY A 73 9.40 4.39 -9.77
N LEU A 74 10.38 4.31 -10.67
CA LEU A 74 10.26 3.57 -11.93
C LEU A 74 10.00 2.08 -11.66
N ASN A 75 8.98 1.52 -12.31
CA ASN A 75 8.69 0.08 -12.26
C ASN A 75 8.24 -0.41 -13.64
N PRO A 76 9.03 -1.27 -14.32
CA PRO A 76 8.71 -1.72 -15.67
C PRO A 76 7.61 -2.80 -15.71
N HIS A 77 7.28 -3.42 -14.58
CA HIS A 77 6.33 -4.53 -14.49
C HIS A 77 4.89 -4.05 -14.28
N PHE A 78 4.70 -3.06 -13.40
CA PHE A 78 3.38 -2.54 -13.02
C PHE A 78 3.15 -1.09 -13.46
N GLY A 79 4.15 -0.48 -14.10
CA GLY A 79 4.11 0.91 -14.52
C GLY A 79 4.67 1.87 -13.47
N THR A 80 5.11 3.04 -13.94
CA THR A 80 5.70 4.09 -13.10
C THR A 80 4.62 5.06 -12.63
N ALA A 81 4.45 5.17 -11.31
CA ALA A 81 3.59 6.20 -10.71
C ALA A 81 4.07 7.61 -11.13
N ARG A 82 3.13 8.51 -11.38
CA ARG A 82 3.40 9.88 -11.84
C ARG A 82 3.16 10.87 -10.73
N ASN A 83 4.01 11.89 -10.65
CA ASN A 83 3.92 12.90 -9.61
C ASN A 83 2.64 13.74 -9.80
N PRO A 84 1.77 13.85 -8.78
CA PRO A 84 0.51 14.60 -8.89
C PRO A 84 0.72 16.11 -9.11
N TYR A 85 1.88 16.66 -8.73
CA TYR A 85 2.23 18.06 -8.96
C TYR A 85 2.68 18.33 -10.40
N ASP A 86 3.24 17.32 -11.08
CA ASP A 86 3.58 17.37 -12.51
C ASP A 86 3.77 15.96 -13.07
N LEU A 87 2.88 15.55 -14.00
CA LEU A 87 2.87 14.21 -14.58
C LEU A 87 4.10 13.89 -15.44
N ALA A 88 4.88 14.89 -15.85
CA ALA A 88 6.17 14.69 -16.53
C ALA A 88 7.29 14.26 -15.57
N HIS A 89 7.10 14.39 -14.26
CA HIS A 89 8.10 14.10 -13.23
C HIS A 89 7.85 12.77 -12.51
N HIS A 90 8.93 12.25 -11.94
CA HIS A 90 8.90 11.12 -11.02
C HIS A 90 8.27 11.50 -9.67
N THR A 91 7.56 10.57 -9.06
CA THR A 91 7.07 10.67 -7.66
C THR A 91 8.22 10.63 -6.66
N GLY A 92 9.35 10.05 -7.05
CA GLY A 92 10.36 9.57 -6.13
C GLY A 92 10.08 8.13 -5.70
N GLY A 93 11.06 7.48 -5.08
CA GLY A 93 11.02 6.08 -4.70
C GLY A 93 11.73 5.78 -3.38
N SER A 94 11.62 4.56 -2.87
CA SER A 94 10.92 3.43 -3.51
C SER A 94 9.41 3.40 -3.29
N SER A 95 8.89 4.15 -2.33
CA SER A 95 7.45 4.21 -1.97
C SER A 95 6.63 5.07 -2.95
N SER A 96 6.79 4.86 -4.25
CA SER A 96 6.31 5.76 -5.30
C SER A 96 4.80 5.90 -5.36
N GLY A 97 4.06 4.79 -5.35
CA GLY A 97 2.60 4.81 -5.34
C GLY A 97 2.00 5.27 -4.01
N SER A 98 2.76 5.23 -2.91
CA SER A 98 2.32 5.77 -1.62
C SER A 98 2.53 7.27 -1.50
N GLY A 99 3.50 7.84 -2.23
CA GLY A 99 3.81 9.27 -2.23
C GLY A 99 3.16 10.07 -3.35
N ALA A 100 2.53 9.39 -4.31
CA ALA A 100 1.70 9.99 -5.35
C ALA A 100 0.32 10.36 -4.80
#